data_AF-A0A933LSC7-F1
#
_entry.id   AF-A0A933LSC7-F1
#
_cell.length_a   1.000
_cell.length_b   1.000
_cell.length_c   1.000
_cell.angle_alpha   90.00
_cell.angle_beta   90.00
_cell.angle_gamma   90.00
#
_symmetry.space_group_name_H-M   'P 1'
#
loop_
_entity.id
_entity.type
_entity.pdbx_description
1 polymer ?
#
loop_
_entity_poly.entity_id
_entity_poly.type
_entity_poly.pdbx_seq_one_letter_code
_entity_poly.pdbx_strand_id
1 'polypeptide(L)'
;MSRRSDRRTARRRRGVFLVGSLLLMTGIAGLIAIVQTRALGEVRLSQQAASMQQAAELAEAGIDQAFATLLQDPYEAPLPYDCPADPLPGGGMSTCRMTDGGGMLRQITATGSAHGVQQAMEVMVEMVDSPLFRWAAFGEESVEFDAGGLVDSYDSSLGMPYAPCDPDPGPCPAEASVQTNNSNDAAIRQTGDVDEPLELFGDATIGPGGSPSSGIAIGPNSTIYGQRREAPYPVKLPAITPPAGSVAGTPYTACAGGTNFESLNIDSGWDISRLTIPSNCFVWVTGIPIDAVVHLDEIHMASDAQLAFSGGDSVTVVIDKLDMETNAIIANSTTNTRLAMYVREDLEIRDGAGFANGSRAPDKFALYVEGEQEFDLRGATWWGSPQHFYGVVYAPESDVTLDAEGFGSGNPDPNEFFGSFVAKELEFHGRIEGTINKPIRVHYDRNLLNQDGALVPAIRYWGIKPPQDP
;
A
#
# COMPACT_ATOMS: atom_id res chain seq x y z
N MET A 1 -46.49 81.05 76.04
CA MET A 1 -45.18 80.36 76.12
C MET A 1 -45.36 78.90 75.69
N SER A 2 -45.01 78.48 74.45
CA SER A 2 -44.80 77.06 74.06
C SER A 2 -44.69 76.90 72.52
N ARG A 3 -43.62 77.41 71.87
CA ARG A 3 -43.35 77.13 70.43
C ARG A 3 -41.86 77.13 70.02
N ARG A 4 -40.90 77.15 70.95
CA ARG A 4 -39.45 77.21 70.63
C ARG A 4 -38.68 75.90 70.84
N SER A 5 -39.31 74.81 71.28
CA SER A 5 -38.62 73.55 71.62
C SER A 5 -38.43 72.57 70.43
N ASP A 6 -39.35 72.50 69.47
CA ASP A 6 -39.34 71.45 68.43
C ASP A 6 -38.34 71.63 67.27
N ARG A 7 -37.71 72.80 67.12
CA ARG A 7 -36.74 73.01 66.04
C ARG A 7 -35.37 72.38 66.30
N ARG A 8 -35.03 72.03 67.54
CA ARG A 8 -33.72 71.43 67.89
C ARG A 8 -33.69 69.91 67.68
N THR A 9 -34.81 69.20 67.87
CA THR A 9 -34.95 67.77 67.57
C THR A 9 -35.02 67.49 66.07
N ALA A 10 -35.66 68.35 65.27
CA ALA A 10 -35.70 68.23 63.81
C ALA A 10 -34.32 68.42 63.14
N ARG A 11 -33.46 69.31 63.67
CA ARG A 11 -32.09 69.52 63.15
C ARG A 11 -31.14 68.36 63.48
N ARG A 12 -31.28 67.74 64.66
CA ARG A 12 -30.52 66.53 65.04
C ARG A 12 -30.93 65.29 64.24
N ARG A 13 -32.21 65.14 63.90
CA ARG A 13 -32.67 64.02 63.04
C ARG A 13 -32.14 64.11 61.61
N ARG A 14 -31.98 65.32 61.04
CA ARG A 14 -31.44 65.50 59.66
C ARG A 14 -29.96 65.11 59.51
N GLY A 15 -29.15 65.28 60.56
CA GLY A 15 -27.73 64.86 60.52
C GLY A 15 -27.53 63.34 60.52
N VAL A 16 -28.37 62.61 61.26
CA VAL A 16 -28.30 61.14 61.33
C VAL A 16 -28.67 60.49 60.00
N PHE A 17 -29.69 61.01 59.30
CA PHE A 17 -30.05 60.52 57.97
C PHE A 17 -28.92 60.73 56.94
N LEU A 18 -28.22 61.87 57.00
CA LEU A 18 -27.16 62.20 56.05
C LEU A 18 -25.91 61.33 56.27
N VAL A 19 -25.53 61.09 57.52
CA VAL A 19 -24.44 60.15 57.87
C VAL A 19 -24.82 58.72 57.52
N GLY A 20 -26.07 58.31 57.80
CA GLY A 20 -26.57 56.98 57.43
C GLY A 20 -26.58 56.76 55.92
N SER A 21 -27.04 57.74 55.14
CA SER A 21 -27.01 57.65 53.67
C SER A 21 -25.59 57.66 53.11
N LEU A 22 -24.68 58.42 53.71
CA LEU A 22 -23.27 58.45 53.30
C LEU A 22 -22.62 57.08 53.57
N LEU A 23 -22.79 56.52 54.76
CA LEU A 23 -22.28 55.19 55.10
C LEU A 23 -22.86 54.10 54.18
N LEU A 24 -24.15 54.19 53.86
CA LEU A 24 -24.79 53.27 52.91
C LEU A 24 -24.17 53.41 51.52
N MET A 25 -23.99 54.63 51.01
CA MET A 25 -23.36 54.86 49.70
C MET A 25 -21.91 54.37 49.68
N THR A 26 -21.13 54.60 50.75
CA THR A 26 -19.75 54.09 50.86
C THR A 26 -19.73 52.57 50.90
N GLY A 27 -20.65 51.93 51.62
CA GLY A 27 -20.79 50.47 51.65
C GLY A 27 -21.12 49.90 50.27
N ILE A 28 -22.06 50.51 49.55
CA ILE A 28 -22.43 50.10 48.18
C ILE A 28 -21.26 50.31 47.22
N ALA A 29 -20.56 51.45 47.30
CA ALA A 29 -19.39 51.72 46.47
C ALA A 29 -18.27 50.68 46.71
N GLY A 30 -18.05 50.28 47.97
CA GLY A 30 -17.10 49.22 48.30
C GLY A 30 -17.48 47.87 47.69
N LEU A 31 -18.76 47.48 47.74
CA LEU A 31 -19.25 46.26 47.11
C LEU A 31 -19.10 46.30 45.58
N ILE A 32 -19.38 47.43 44.94
CA ILE A 32 -19.20 47.61 43.49
C ILE A 32 -17.72 47.42 43.10
N ALA A 33 -16.79 47.99 43.86
CA ALA A 33 -15.36 47.83 43.60
C ALA A 33 -14.90 46.36 43.71
N ILE A 34 -15.42 45.60 44.69
CA ILE A 34 -15.14 44.17 44.86
C ILE A 34 -15.69 43.36 43.66
N VAL A 35 -16.90 43.65 43.20
CA VAL A 35 -17.49 42.96 42.03
C VAL A 35 -16.70 43.28 40.75
N GLN A 36 -16.29 44.54 40.55
CA GLN A 36 -15.48 44.94 39.38
C GLN A 36 -14.11 44.26 39.36
N THR A 37 -13.43 44.16 40.49
CA THR A 37 -12.11 43.48 40.57
C THR A 37 -12.23 41.99 40.27
N ARG A 38 -13.29 41.32 40.75
CA ARG A 38 -13.58 39.93 40.40
C ARG A 38 -13.90 39.76 38.92
N ALA A 39 -14.74 40.63 38.35
CA ALA A 39 -15.08 40.59 36.92
C ALA A 39 -13.85 40.76 36.02
N LEU A 40 -12.93 41.66 36.37
CA LEU A 40 -11.66 41.82 35.65
C LEU A 40 -10.77 40.58 35.75
N GLY A 41 -10.78 39.90 36.91
CA GLY A 41 -10.08 38.62 37.09
C GLY A 41 -10.67 37.52 36.21
N GLU A 42 -11.99 37.38 36.17
CA GLU A 42 -12.69 36.40 35.33
C GLU A 42 -12.48 36.65 33.84
N VAL A 43 -12.47 37.93 33.39
CA VAL A 43 -12.14 38.28 32.01
C VAL A 43 -10.72 37.88 31.64
N ARG A 44 -9.74 38.11 32.52
CA ARG A 44 -8.34 37.71 32.27
C ARG A 44 -8.17 36.20 32.21
N LEU A 45 -8.80 35.47 33.14
CA LEU A 45 -8.77 34.01 33.14
C LEU A 45 -9.44 33.43 31.90
N SER A 46 -10.57 34.02 31.48
CA SER A 46 -11.24 33.64 30.23
C SER A 46 -10.38 33.91 29.00
N GLN A 47 -9.74 35.09 28.92
CA GLN A 47 -8.81 35.42 27.82
C GLN A 47 -7.58 34.50 27.81
N GLN A 48 -7.04 34.17 28.97
CA GLN A 48 -5.91 33.25 29.09
C GLN A 48 -6.31 31.82 28.70
N ALA A 49 -7.46 31.35 29.15
CA ALA A 49 -7.99 30.04 28.77
C ALA A 49 -8.24 29.96 27.26
N ALA A 50 -8.83 30.99 26.66
CA ALA A 50 -9.02 31.08 25.21
C ALA A 50 -7.68 31.08 24.46
N SER A 51 -6.68 31.82 24.96
CA SER A 51 -5.34 31.86 24.35
C SER A 51 -4.60 30.51 24.49
N MET A 52 -4.79 29.80 25.60
CA MET A 52 -4.25 28.45 25.81
C MET A 52 -4.88 27.44 24.87
N GLN A 53 -6.22 27.47 24.73
CA GLN A 53 -6.92 26.59 23.79
C GLN A 53 -6.46 26.88 22.35
N GLN A 54 -6.37 28.15 21.96
CA GLN A 54 -5.90 28.53 20.65
C GLN A 54 -4.45 28.09 20.42
N ALA A 55 -3.55 28.23 21.41
CA ALA A 55 -2.18 27.74 21.30
C ALA A 55 -2.10 26.21 21.16
N ALA A 56 -3.01 25.47 21.81
CA ALA A 56 -3.10 24.01 21.68
C ALA A 56 -3.59 23.59 20.29
N GLU A 57 -4.66 24.21 19.77
CA GLU A 57 -5.16 23.96 18.40
C GLU A 57 -4.08 24.26 17.34
N LEU A 58 -3.26 25.30 17.55
CA LEU A 58 -2.13 25.59 16.68
C LEU A 58 -1.03 24.52 16.77
N ALA A 59 -0.77 23.95 17.95
CA ALA A 59 0.18 22.86 18.11
C ALA A 59 -0.31 21.58 17.40
N GLU A 60 -1.61 21.26 17.50
CA GLU A 60 -2.24 20.15 16.76
C GLU A 60 -2.10 20.32 15.25
N ALA A 61 -2.37 21.53 14.72
CA ALA A 61 -2.17 21.83 13.30
C ALA A 61 -0.71 21.60 12.85
N GLY A 62 0.27 21.83 13.73
CA GLY A 62 1.67 21.50 13.47
C GLY A 62 1.91 19.99 13.42
N ILE A 63 1.31 19.22 14.33
CA ILE A 63 1.35 17.75 14.27
C ILE A 63 0.76 17.26 12.95
N ASP A 64 -0.41 17.77 12.55
CA ASP A 64 -1.07 17.38 11.29
C ASP A 64 -0.20 17.68 10.07
N GLN A 65 0.49 18.83 10.06
CA GLN A 65 1.43 19.18 8.99
C GLN A 65 2.61 18.21 8.93
N ALA A 66 3.25 17.93 10.08
CA ALA A 66 4.34 16.95 10.15
C ALA A 66 3.88 15.55 9.73
N PHE A 67 2.66 15.17 10.12
CA PHE A 67 2.06 13.88 9.77
C PHE A 67 1.78 13.79 8.27
N ALA A 68 1.26 14.86 7.65
CA ALA A 68 1.08 14.95 6.20
C ALA A 68 2.42 14.83 5.45
N THR A 69 3.49 15.47 5.96
CA THR A 69 4.84 15.30 5.41
C THR A 69 5.31 13.85 5.55
N LEU A 70 5.10 13.22 6.70
CA LEU A 70 5.49 11.83 6.93
C LEU A 70 4.71 10.84 6.05
N LEU A 71 3.46 11.13 5.70
CA LEU A 71 2.67 10.31 4.77
C LEU A 71 3.11 10.48 3.32
N GLN A 72 3.53 11.68 2.94
CA GLN A 72 4.11 11.93 1.63
C GLN A 72 5.48 11.28 1.48
N ASP A 73 6.32 11.32 2.52
CA ASP A 73 7.67 10.79 2.46
C ASP A 73 8.15 10.12 3.76
N PRO A 74 7.64 8.92 4.08
CA PRO A 74 7.94 8.25 5.34
C PRO A 74 9.42 7.86 5.52
N TYR A 75 10.13 7.57 4.43
CA TYR A 75 11.54 7.16 4.48
C TYR A 75 12.53 8.26 4.08
N GLU A 76 12.18 9.18 3.17
CA GLU A 76 13.13 10.18 2.68
C GLU A 76 12.96 11.56 3.32
N ALA A 77 11.96 11.75 4.19
CA ALA A 77 11.86 12.99 4.96
C ALA A 77 13.17 13.20 5.75
N PRO A 78 13.92 14.28 5.48
CA PRO A 78 15.23 14.48 6.11
C PRO A 78 15.04 14.67 7.61
N LEU A 79 15.69 13.85 8.43
CA LEU A 79 15.64 13.98 9.89
C LEU A 79 16.90 14.68 10.41
N PRO A 80 16.77 15.73 11.26
CA PRO A 80 15.53 16.35 11.71
C PRO A 80 14.84 17.16 10.60
N TYR A 81 13.51 17.10 10.57
CA TYR A 81 12.67 17.93 9.70
C TYR A 81 11.99 19.01 10.55
N ASP A 82 12.31 20.28 10.29
CA ASP A 82 11.58 21.41 10.88
C ASP A 82 10.51 21.86 9.87
N CYS A 83 9.25 21.80 10.26
CA CYS A 83 8.15 22.25 9.43
C CYS A 83 8.23 23.76 9.20
N PRO A 84 7.79 24.27 8.03
CA PRO A 84 7.64 25.70 7.80
C PRO A 84 6.80 26.35 8.90
N ALA A 85 7.30 27.45 9.48
CA ALA A 85 6.54 28.23 10.45
C ALA A 85 5.49 29.06 9.70
N ASP A 86 4.28 28.51 9.57
CA ASP A 86 3.21 29.16 8.83
C ASP A 86 2.31 29.99 9.77
N PRO A 87 2.14 31.30 9.51
CA PRO A 87 1.18 32.10 10.26
C PRO A 87 -0.24 31.68 9.89
N LEU A 88 -0.98 31.17 10.88
CA LEU A 88 -2.35 30.71 10.68
C LEU A 88 -3.36 31.87 10.89
N PRO A 89 -4.55 31.80 10.27
CA PRO A 89 -5.61 32.77 10.49
C PRO A 89 -5.89 32.96 11.99
N GLY A 90 -5.87 34.21 12.47
CA GLY A 90 -6.00 34.53 13.90
C GLY A 90 -4.72 35.01 14.58
N GLY A 91 -3.61 35.13 13.84
CA GLY A 91 -2.37 35.77 14.34
C GLY A 91 -1.52 34.89 15.25
N GLY A 92 -1.74 33.59 15.21
CA GLY A 92 -0.90 32.60 15.86
C GLY A 92 0.18 32.07 14.94
N MET A 93 1.16 31.39 15.53
CA MET A 93 2.20 30.65 14.80
C MET A 93 2.22 29.21 15.28
N SER A 94 2.39 28.28 14.36
CA SER A 94 2.73 26.89 14.65
C SER A 94 4.13 26.59 14.15
N THR A 95 4.87 25.81 14.91
CA THR A 95 6.17 25.24 14.51
C THR A 95 6.13 23.77 14.84
N CYS A 96 6.67 22.91 13.98
CA CYS A 96 6.88 21.51 14.31
C CYS A 96 8.27 21.04 13.93
N ARG A 97 8.71 20.01 14.64
CA ARG A 97 9.99 19.34 14.44
C ARG A 97 9.77 17.85 14.54
N MET A 98 10.16 17.14 13.49
CA MET A 98 10.19 15.69 13.44
C MET A 98 11.62 15.20 13.60
N THR A 99 11.83 14.27 14.53
CA THR A 99 13.12 13.64 14.82
C THR A 99 13.01 12.13 14.76
N ASP A 100 14.16 11.46 14.60
CA ASP A 100 14.24 10.00 14.69
C ASP A 100 13.96 9.54 16.12
N GLY A 101 12.92 8.71 16.29
CA GLY A 101 12.58 8.08 17.56
C GLY A 101 13.28 6.72 17.77
N GLY A 102 14.04 6.25 16.76
CA GLY A 102 14.69 4.95 16.71
C GLY A 102 13.89 3.93 15.89
N GLY A 103 14.55 3.31 14.90
CA GLY A 103 13.94 2.32 14.02
C GLY A 103 12.81 2.92 13.19
N MET A 104 11.61 2.37 13.33
CA MET A 104 10.39 2.84 12.65
C MET A 104 9.62 3.90 13.43
N LEU A 105 10.13 4.35 14.58
CA LEU A 105 9.51 5.41 15.34
C LEU A 105 9.96 6.79 14.83
N ARG A 106 9.01 7.71 14.77
CA ARG A 106 9.21 9.14 14.51
C ARG A 106 8.64 9.92 15.67
N GLN A 107 9.41 10.86 16.20
CA GLN A 107 8.96 11.76 17.25
C GLN A 107 8.62 13.10 16.62
N ILE A 108 7.38 13.54 16.78
CA ILE A 108 6.89 14.84 16.29
C ILE A 108 6.66 15.72 17.50
N THR A 109 7.38 16.83 17.58
CA THR A 109 7.16 17.89 18.57
C THR A 109 6.59 19.12 17.86
N ALA A 110 5.41 19.60 18.26
CA ALA A 110 4.82 20.82 17.73
C ALA A 110 4.59 21.85 18.83
N THR A 111 4.86 23.12 18.54
CA THR A 111 4.62 24.24 19.45
C THR A 111 3.73 25.27 18.75
N GLY A 112 2.55 25.52 19.34
CA GLY A 112 1.63 26.57 18.95
C GLY A 112 1.76 27.79 19.86
N SER A 113 1.68 28.98 19.28
CA SER A 113 1.81 30.26 19.97
C SER A 113 0.67 31.20 19.60
N ALA A 114 -0.14 31.61 20.58
CA ALA A 114 -1.24 32.56 20.41
C ALA A 114 -1.26 33.59 21.56
N HIS A 115 -1.33 34.88 21.22
CA HIS A 115 -1.44 35.98 22.19
C HIS A 115 -0.39 35.95 23.33
N GLY A 116 0.83 35.49 23.03
CA GLY A 116 1.93 35.38 24.01
C GLY A 116 1.85 34.14 24.91
N VAL A 117 0.87 33.27 24.70
CA VAL A 117 0.79 31.94 25.31
C VAL A 117 1.36 30.92 24.33
N GLN A 118 2.17 30.00 24.83
CA GLN A 118 2.70 28.87 24.07
C GLN A 118 2.20 27.56 24.66
N GLN A 119 1.95 26.58 23.80
CA GLN A 119 1.66 25.19 24.14
C GLN A 119 2.49 24.30 23.24
N ALA A 120 3.09 23.25 23.81
CA ALA A 120 3.84 22.26 23.07
C ALA A 120 3.17 20.90 23.23
N MET A 121 3.19 20.11 22.16
CA MET A 121 2.68 18.75 22.10
C MET A 121 3.74 17.84 21.49
N GLU A 122 3.76 16.60 21.98
CA GLU A 122 4.68 15.58 21.50
C GLU A 122 3.89 14.31 21.16
N VAL A 123 4.14 13.79 19.97
CA VAL A 123 3.51 12.59 19.42
C VAL A 123 4.59 11.64 18.94
N MET A 124 4.42 10.36 19.28
CA MET A 124 5.22 9.26 18.74
C MET A 124 4.41 8.57 17.65
N VAL A 125 4.99 8.51 16.46
CA VAL A 125 4.41 7.86 15.30
C VAL A 125 5.23 6.62 15.00
N GLU A 126 4.58 5.45 14.95
CA GLU A 126 5.21 4.21 14.53
C GLU A 126 4.87 3.98 13.06
N MET A 127 5.89 3.99 12.23
CA MET A 127 5.74 3.51 10.86
C MET A 127 5.64 1.98 10.94
N VAL A 128 4.59 1.43 10.36
CA VAL A 128 4.43 -0.02 10.23
C VAL A 128 4.67 -0.33 8.79
N ASP A 129 5.60 -1.23 8.55
CA ASP A 129 5.81 -1.80 7.25
C ASP A 129 4.54 -2.55 6.79
N SER A 130 4.00 -2.12 5.66
CA SER A 130 2.97 -2.79 4.89
C SER A 130 3.66 -3.69 3.87
N PRO A 131 3.24 -4.94 3.71
CA PRO A 131 3.77 -5.78 2.65
C PRO A 131 3.46 -5.15 1.28
N LEU A 132 4.44 -5.23 0.37
CA LEU A 132 4.32 -4.77 -1.03
C LEU A 132 3.16 -5.46 -1.74
N PHE A 133 2.97 -6.74 -1.46
CA PHE A 133 1.98 -7.61 -2.06
C PHE A 133 0.73 -7.73 -1.19
N ARG A 134 0.15 -6.60 -0.73
CA ARG A 134 -1.07 -6.59 0.09
C ARG A 134 -2.39 -6.58 -0.70
N TRP A 135 -2.30 -6.51 -2.02
CA TRP A 135 -3.44 -6.40 -2.93
C TRP A 135 -3.49 -7.60 -3.86
N ALA A 136 -4.69 -7.95 -4.34
CA ALA A 136 -4.82 -8.88 -5.46
C ALA A 136 -4.20 -8.26 -6.72
N ALA A 137 -4.55 -7.00 -6.99
CA ALA A 137 -4.05 -6.21 -8.11
C ALA A 137 -3.83 -4.76 -7.70
N PHE A 138 -2.66 -4.21 -8.05
CA PHE A 138 -2.33 -2.81 -7.90
C PHE A 138 -1.79 -2.26 -9.23
N GLY A 139 -2.42 -1.23 -9.77
CA GLY A 139 -1.93 -0.50 -10.94
C GLY A 139 -1.57 0.93 -10.58
N GLU A 140 -0.36 1.40 -10.87
CA GLU A 140 0.01 2.80 -10.65
C GLU A 140 -0.96 3.75 -11.39
N GLU A 141 -1.24 3.44 -12.66
CA GLU A 141 -2.08 4.24 -13.54
C GLU A 141 -3.48 3.63 -13.74
N SER A 142 -3.61 2.31 -13.90
CA SER A 142 -4.92 1.72 -14.13
C SER A 142 -5.00 0.23 -13.77
N VAL A 143 -6.23 -0.21 -13.49
CA VAL A 143 -6.58 -1.64 -13.43
C VAL A 143 -7.85 -1.87 -14.25
N GLU A 144 -7.73 -2.68 -15.30
CA GLU A 144 -8.81 -2.97 -16.23
C GLU A 144 -9.15 -4.46 -16.27
N PHE A 145 -10.44 -4.77 -16.30
CA PHE A 145 -10.98 -6.10 -16.57
C PHE A 145 -11.78 -6.04 -17.88
N ASP A 146 -11.26 -6.63 -18.95
CA ASP A 146 -11.87 -6.54 -20.29
C ASP A 146 -13.12 -7.44 -20.45
N ALA A 147 -13.29 -8.37 -19.53
CA ALA A 147 -14.30 -9.39 -19.44
C ALA A 147 -14.70 -9.49 -17.97
N GLY A 148 -15.81 -10.16 -17.69
CA GLY A 148 -16.14 -10.49 -16.30
C GLY A 148 -14.96 -11.18 -15.59
N GLY A 149 -15.00 -11.20 -14.27
CA GLY A 149 -13.89 -11.73 -13.51
C GLY A 149 -14.28 -12.12 -12.10
N LEU A 150 -13.46 -12.95 -11.47
CA LEU A 150 -13.56 -13.23 -10.05
C LEU A 150 -12.26 -12.80 -9.38
N VAL A 151 -12.35 -11.91 -8.41
CA VAL A 151 -11.22 -11.50 -7.57
C VAL A 151 -11.57 -11.85 -6.13
N ASP A 152 -10.90 -12.85 -5.57
CA ASP A 152 -11.14 -13.32 -4.21
C ASP A 152 -9.84 -13.63 -3.47
N SER A 153 -9.94 -14.10 -2.22
CA SER A 153 -8.77 -14.43 -1.42
C SER A 153 -8.80 -15.87 -0.94
N TYR A 154 -7.61 -16.44 -0.75
CA TYR A 154 -7.41 -17.79 -0.26
C TYR A 154 -6.20 -17.88 0.66
N ASP A 155 -6.01 -19.05 1.26
CA ASP A 155 -4.85 -19.35 2.11
C ASP A 155 -4.11 -20.57 1.57
N SER A 156 -2.92 -20.35 1.01
CA SER A 156 -2.07 -21.43 0.50
C SER A 156 -1.59 -22.41 1.58
N SER A 157 -1.58 -22.01 2.86
CA SER A 157 -1.14 -22.85 3.98
C SER A 157 -2.14 -23.95 4.34
N LEU A 158 -3.41 -23.83 3.92
CA LEU A 158 -4.44 -24.85 4.10
C LEU A 158 -4.34 -25.98 3.06
N GLY A 159 -3.51 -25.79 2.02
CA GLY A 159 -3.33 -26.74 0.91
C GLY A 159 -4.48 -26.73 -0.10
N MET A 160 -4.36 -27.62 -1.11
CA MET A 160 -5.35 -27.80 -2.19
C MET A 160 -6.28 -29.00 -1.93
N PRO A 161 -7.53 -29.00 -2.42
CA PRO A 161 -8.11 -28.06 -3.39
C PRO A 161 -8.58 -26.75 -2.76
N TYR A 162 -8.33 -25.65 -3.47
CA TYR A 162 -8.96 -24.36 -3.22
C TYR A 162 -10.47 -24.50 -3.42
N ALA A 163 -11.26 -24.00 -2.47
CA ALA A 163 -12.70 -23.85 -2.62
C ALA A 163 -12.96 -22.38 -2.95
N PRO A 164 -13.37 -22.05 -4.19
CA PRO A 164 -13.73 -20.70 -4.57
C PRO A 164 -14.72 -20.09 -3.59
N CYS A 165 -14.60 -18.79 -3.45
CA CYS A 165 -15.43 -18.03 -2.55
C CYS A 165 -16.90 -18.07 -3.00
N ASP A 166 -17.76 -18.72 -2.21
CA ASP A 166 -19.22 -18.74 -2.45
C ASP A 166 -19.90 -17.75 -1.49
N PRO A 167 -20.57 -16.70 -2.01
CA PRO A 167 -21.27 -15.71 -1.18
C PRO A 167 -22.46 -16.29 -0.39
N ASP A 168 -22.92 -17.52 -0.67
CA ASP A 168 -24.00 -18.19 0.06
C ASP A 168 -23.59 -19.57 0.61
N PRO A 169 -23.57 -19.83 1.94
CA PRO A 169 -23.90 -18.96 3.09
C PRO A 169 -22.67 -18.48 3.89
N GLY A 170 -21.46 -18.53 3.32
CA GLY A 170 -20.20 -18.31 4.05
C GLY A 170 -19.63 -16.89 3.88
N PRO A 171 -19.06 -16.27 4.93
CA PRO A 171 -18.31 -15.03 4.78
C PRO A 171 -16.99 -15.33 4.06
N CYS A 172 -16.87 -14.84 2.83
CA CYS A 172 -15.61 -14.75 2.13
C CYS A 172 -14.65 -13.78 2.83
N PRO A 173 -13.36 -14.12 2.98
CA PRO A 173 -12.39 -13.15 3.44
C PRO A 173 -12.32 -12.02 2.41
N ALA A 174 -12.61 -10.80 2.84
CA ALA A 174 -12.62 -9.60 2.00
C ALA A 174 -11.20 -9.00 1.87
N GLU A 175 -10.21 -9.84 1.61
CA GLU A 175 -8.78 -9.46 1.62
C GLU A 175 -8.25 -9.19 0.19
N ALA A 176 -8.99 -9.59 -0.84
CA ALA A 176 -8.59 -9.46 -2.24
C ALA A 176 -8.90 -8.08 -2.82
N SER A 177 -8.18 -7.08 -2.33
CA SER A 177 -8.43 -5.69 -2.73
C SER A 177 -7.77 -5.35 -4.07
N VAL A 178 -8.42 -4.49 -4.84
CA VAL A 178 -7.88 -3.89 -6.07
C VAL A 178 -7.65 -2.40 -5.80
N GLN A 179 -6.48 -1.90 -6.16
CA GLN A 179 -6.14 -0.49 -5.94
C GLN A 179 -5.39 0.14 -7.11
N THR A 180 -5.54 1.45 -7.26
CA THR A 180 -4.69 2.26 -8.14
C THR A 180 -4.29 3.59 -7.49
N ASN A 181 -3.18 4.18 -7.94
CA ASN A 181 -2.79 5.55 -7.58
C ASN A 181 -3.45 6.62 -8.45
N ASN A 182 -4.13 6.24 -9.52
CA ASN A 182 -4.79 7.18 -10.41
C ASN A 182 -6.15 7.65 -9.87
N SER A 183 -6.38 8.96 -9.94
CA SER A 183 -7.62 9.62 -9.51
C SER A 183 -8.59 9.90 -10.66
N ASN A 184 -8.23 9.57 -11.89
CA ASN A 184 -9.05 9.82 -13.08
C ASN A 184 -10.32 8.95 -13.11
N ASP A 185 -11.28 9.37 -13.94
CA ASP A 185 -12.48 8.57 -14.21
C ASP A 185 -12.08 7.22 -14.82
N ALA A 186 -12.77 6.15 -14.38
CA ALA A 186 -12.53 4.78 -14.82
C ALA A 186 -11.08 4.28 -14.65
N ALA A 187 -10.37 4.76 -13.62
CA ALA A 187 -9.04 4.26 -13.25
C ALA A 187 -9.06 2.78 -12.84
N ILE A 188 -10.14 2.34 -12.19
CA ILE A 188 -10.49 0.91 -12.07
C ILE A 188 -11.73 0.70 -12.91
N ARG A 189 -11.63 -0.11 -13.97
CA ARG A 189 -12.74 -0.29 -14.92
C ARG A 189 -12.96 -1.72 -15.33
N GLN A 190 -14.19 -1.99 -15.72
CA GLN A 190 -14.54 -3.17 -16.49
C GLN A 190 -15.11 -2.71 -17.83
N THR A 191 -14.52 -3.17 -18.94
CA THR A 191 -14.90 -2.76 -20.29
C THR A 191 -15.69 -3.82 -21.06
N GLY A 192 -15.80 -5.03 -20.49
CA GLY A 192 -16.49 -6.18 -21.08
C GLY A 192 -18.01 -6.10 -21.17
N ASP A 193 -18.58 -7.07 -21.88
CA ASP A 193 -20.02 -7.17 -22.13
C ASP A 193 -20.81 -7.32 -20.82
N VAL A 194 -22.05 -6.82 -20.83
CA VAL A 194 -22.96 -6.74 -19.68
C VAL A 194 -23.32 -8.10 -19.07
N ASP A 195 -23.12 -9.17 -19.82
CA ASP A 195 -23.44 -10.53 -19.43
C ASP A 195 -22.32 -11.19 -18.59
N GLU A 196 -21.22 -10.48 -18.36
CA GLU A 196 -20.05 -11.01 -17.68
C GLU A 196 -19.74 -10.19 -16.42
N PRO A 197 -20.35 -10.51 -15.27
CA PRO A 197 -20.14 -9.72 -14.07
C PRO A 197 -18.70 -9.88 -13.55
N LEU A 198 -18.11 -8.78 -13.10
CA LEU A 198 -16.94 -8.78 -12.22
C LEU A 198 -17.41 -8.93 -10.77
N GLU A 199 -16.96 -9.99 -10.10
CA GLU A 199 -17.18 -10.24 -8.68
C GLU A 199 -15.90 -9.98 -7.90
N LEU A 200 -15.86 -8.87 -7.16
CA LEU A 200 -14.72 -8.48 -6.33
C LEU A 200 -15.02 -8.70 -4.84
N PHE A 201 -14.41 -9.72 -4.26
CA PHE A 201 -14.45 -10.06 -2.83
C PHE A 201 -13.35 -9.30 -2.06
N GLY A 202 -13.36 -7.98 -2.17
CA GLY A 202 -12.44 -7.08 -1.51
C GLY A 202 -12.82 -5.61 -1.71
N ASP A 203 -11.97 -4.71 -1.25
CA ASP A 203 -12.15 -3.27 -1.46
C ASP A 203 -11.65 -2.87 -2.87
N ALA A 204 -12.26 -1.84 -3.45
CA ALA A 204 -11.76 -1.15 -4.65
C ALA A 204 -11.37 0.27 -4.25
N THR A 205 -10.09 0.63 -4.43
CA THR A 205 -9.55 1.92 -3.98
C THR A 205 -8.89 2.67 -5.13
N ILE A 206 -9.28 3.92 -5.36
CA ILE A 206 -8.65 4.80 -6.37
C ILE A 206 -7.68 5.77 -5.71
N GLY A 207 -6.90 6.46 -6.54
CA GLY A 207 -5.93 7.45 -6.12
C GLY A 207 -6.55 8.64 -5.36
N PRO A 208 -5.73 9.38 -4.60
CA PRO A 208 -6.17 10.57 -3.85
C PRO A 208 -6.74 11.66 -4.75
N GLY A 209 -7.79 12.33 -4.27
CA GLY A 209 -8.55 13.34 -4.99
C GLY A 209 -9.57 12.78 -5.99
N GLY A 210 -9.58 11.46 -6.22
CA GLY A 210 -10.52 10.80 -7.12
C GLY A 210 -11.92 10.63 -6.51
N SER A 211 -12.95 10.57 -7.35
CA SER A 211 -14.30 10.24 -6.91
C SER A 211 -14.58 8.74 -7.03
N PRO A 212 -14.84 7.99 -5.94
CA PRO A 212 -15.08 6.54 -6.04
C PRO A 212 -16.29 6.16 -6.92
N SER A 213 -17.21 7.09 -7.19
CA SER A 213 -18.37 6.83 -8.05
C SER A 213 -18.04 6.88 -9.55
N SER A 214 -17.02 7.63 -9.96
CA SER A 214 -16.63 7.77 -11.37
C SER A 214 -15.27 7.13 -11.67
N GLY A 215 -14.33 7.11 -10.71
CA GLY A 215 -13.05 6.43 -10.83
C GLY A 215 -13.14 4.90 -10.78
N ILE A 216 -14.21 4.34 -10.21
CA ILE A 216 -14.47 2.90 -10.15
C ILE A 216 -15.69 2.58 -11.02
N ALA A 217 -15.43 2.31 -12.30
CA ALA A 217 -16.42 2.08 -13.34
C ALA A 217 -16.55 0.58 -13.66
N ILE A 218 -17.27 -0.16 -12.81
CA ILE A 218 -17.59 -1.57 -13.08
C ILE A 218 -18.83 -1.70 -13.97
N GLY A 219 -18.87 -2.76 -14.78
CA GLY A 219 -19.96 -3.06 -15.70
C GLY A 219 -21.29 -3.33 -14.98
N PRO A 220 -22.41 -3.37 -15.72
CA PRO A 220 -23.68 -3.81 -15.15
C PRO A 220 -23.56 -5.27 -14.66
N ASN A 221 -24.32 -5.62 -13.62
CA ASN A 221 -24.30 -6.92 -12.94
C ASN A 221 -23.03 -7.21 -12.11
N SER A 222 -21.97 -6.42 -12.24
CA SER A 222 -20.77 -6.55 -11.43
C SER A 222 -20.99 -6.11 -9.99
N THR A 223 -20.37 -6.84 -9.06
CA THR A 223 -20.53 -6.64 -7.62
C THR A 223 -19.18 -6.50 -6.96
N ILE A 224 -19.02 -5.40 -6.21
CA ILE A 224 -17.91 -5.23 -5.26
C ILE A 224 -18.50 -5.50 -3.87
N TYR A 225 -18.06 -6.58 -3.23
CA TYR A 225 -18.54 -6.98 -1.91
C TYR A 225 -17.90 -6.19 -0.76
N GLY A 226 -16.73 -5.57 -1.00
CA GLY A 226 -16.11 -4.62 -0.08
C GLY A 226 -16.56 -3.19 -0.30
N GLN A 227 -15.69 -2.24 0.04
CA GLN A 227 -15.95 -0.81 -0.09
C GLN A 227 -15.28 -0.20 -1.31
N ARG A 228 -15.95 0.79 -1.90
CA ARG A 228 -15.37 1.73 -2.87
C ARG A 228 -14.80 2.91 -2.09
N ARG A 229 -13.49 3.17 -2.20
CA ARG A 229 -12.81 4.22 -1.43
C ARG A 229 -11.85 5.02 -2.29
N GLU A 230 -11.50 6.19 -1.77
CA GLU A 230 -10.38 7.01 -2.21
C GLU A 230 -9.21 6.74 -1.26
N ALA A 231 -8.02 6.53 -1.80
CA ALA A 231 -6.81 6.43 -1.01
C ALA A 231 -6.48 7.82 -0.44
N PRO A 232 -6.10 7.94 0.83
CA PRO A 232 -5.74 9.24 1.40
C PRO A 232 -4.42 9.80 0.84
N TYR A 233 -3.53 8.92 0.38
CA TYR A 233 -2.21 9.24 -0.19
C TYR A 233 -1.86 8.25 -1.30
N PRO A 234 -1.04 8.65 -2.29
CA PRO A 234 -0.57 7.72 -3.29
C PRO A 234 0.37 6.72 -2.63
N VAL A 235 0.31 5.47 -3.07
CA VAL A 235 1.22 4.40 -2.65
C VAL A 235 2.55 4.61 -3.35
N LYS A 236 3.62 4.86 -2.61
CA LYS A 236 4.97 4.86 -3.19
C LYS A 236 5.43 3.43 -3.44
N LEU A 237 5.63 3.08 -4.70
CA LEU A 237 6.22 1.82 -5.11
C LEU A 237 7.76 1.93 -5.05
N PRO A 238 8.46 1.06 -4.29
CA PRO A 238 9.92 1.10 -4.23
C PRO A 238 10.57 0.71 -5.56
N ALA A 239 11.63 1.40 -5.97
CA ALA A 239 12.40 1.01 -7.14
C ALA A 239 12.99 -0.40 -6.96
N ILE A 240 13.01 -1.18 -8.02
CA ILE A 240 13.62 -2.52 -8.03
C ILE A 240 15.14 -2.34 -7.91
N THR A 241 15.75 -2.95 -6.89
CA THR A 241 17.20 -3.00 -6.76
C THR A 241 17.63 -4.46 -6.86
N PRO A 242 17.96 -4.97 -8.05
CA PRO A 242 18.41 -6.34 -8.20
C PRO A 242 19.70 -6.56 -7.40
N PRO A 243 19.97 -7.78 -6.91
CA PRO A 243 21.26 -8.09 -6.28
C PRO A 243 22.42 -7.66 -7.18
N ALA A 244 23.43 -7.02 -6.59
CA ALA A 244 24.59 -6.59 -7.35
C ALA A 244 25.42 -7.80 -7.80
N GLY A 245 25.84 -7.78 -9.06
CA GLY A 245 26.74 -8.76 -9.63
C GLY A 245 27.08 -8.40 -11.07
N SER A 246 28.09 -9.05 -11.61
CA SER A 246 28.46 -8.91 -13.02
C SER A 246 28.39 -10.27 -13.69
N VAL A 247 27.85 -10.28 -14.89
CA VAL A 247 27.93 -11.43 -15.76
C VAL A 247 29.38 -11.52 -16.29
N ALA A 248 30.15 -12.43 -15.70
CA ALA A 248 31.27 -13.04 -16.40
C ALA A 248 30.73 -14.40 -16.84
N GLY A 249 30.95 -14.77 -18.10
CA GLY A 249 30.54 -16.08 -18.55
C GLY A 249 30.61 -16.26 -20.05
N THR A 250 30.63 -17.52 -20.48
CA THR A 250 30.52 -17.87 -21.90
C THR A 250 29.09 -18.25 -22.24
N PRO A 251 28.61 -17.99 -23.47
CA PRO A 251 27.34 -18.53 -23.94
C PRO A 251 27.29 -20.05 -23.79
N TYR A 252 26.17 -20.56 -23.30
CA TYR A 252 25.88 -21.97 -23.09
C TYR A 252 24.63 -22.37 -23.86
N THR A 253 24.72 -23.45 -24.63
CA THR A 253 23.56 -24.06 -25.30
C THR A 253 23.28 -25.40 -24.65
N ALA A 254 22.15 -25.49 -23.95
CA ALA A 254 21.71 -26.73 -23.35
C ALA A 254 21.30 -27.75 -24.44
N CYS A 255 21.33 -29.04 -24.10
CA CYS A 255 20.94 -30.14 -24.97
C CYS A 255 21.72 -30.23 -26.30
N ALA A 256 22.91 -29.62 -26.40
CA ALA A 256 23.68 -29.56 -27.65
C ALA A 256 24.07 -30.94 -28.22
N GLY A 257 24.03 -31.99 -27.40
CA GLY A 257 24.26 -33.39 -27.81
C GLY A 257 23.05 -34.08 -28.48
N GLY A 258 21.92 -33.39 -28.65
CA GLY A 258 20.68 -33.96 -29.21
C GLY A 258 19.86 -34.76 -28.20
N THR A 259 20.09 -34.58 -26.89
CA THR A 259 19.22 -35.10 -25.84
C THR A 259 18.07 -34.12 -25.60
N ASN A 260 16.90 -34.61 -25.20
CA ASN A 260 15.78 -33.74 -24.80
C ASN A 260 15.80 -33.42 -23.30
N PHE A 261 16.87 -33.81 -22.61
CA PHE A 261 17.04 -33.64 -21.17
C PHE A 261 18.51 -33.34 -20.88
N GLU A 262 18.72 -32.38 -20.00
CA GLU A 262 20.03 -32.07 -19.42
C GLU A 262 19.88 -31.69 -17.95
N SER A 263 20.78 -32.18 -17.11
CA SER A 263 20.88 -31.71 -15.73
C SER A 263 22.09 -30.81 -15.58
N LEU A 264 21.85 -29.57 -15.17
CA LEU A 264 22.89 -28.56 -14.94
C LEU A 264 23.07 -28.36 -13.44
N ASN A 265 24.31 -28.37 -12.97
CA ASN A 265 24.63 -28.26 -11.55
C ASN A 265 25.28 -26.89 -11.25
N ILE A 266 24.79 -26.17 -10.23
CA ILE A 266 25.27 -24.84 -9.79
C ILE A 266 26.12 -24.89 -8.50
N ASP A 267 26.89 -25.96 -8.26
CA ASP A 267 27.65 -26.12 -7.00
C ASP A 267 28.66 -24.99 -6.66
N SER A 268 29.09 -24.15 -7.61
CA SER A 268 30.09 -23.10 -7.34
C SER A 268 29.98 -21.82 -8.18
N GLY A 269 28.77 -21.47 -8.61
CA GLY A 269 28.50 -20.28 -9.45
C GLY A 269 28.40 -20.61 -10.93
N TRP A 270 27.40 -20.03 -11.60
CA TRP A 270 27.25 -20.08 -13.05
C TRP A 270 28.06 -18.97 -13.70
N ASP A 271 29.06 -19.35 -14.49
CA ASP A 271 29.82 -18.48 -15.39
C ASP A 271 29.21 -18.58 -16.79
N ILE A 272 27.89 -18.34 -16.88
CA ILE A 272 27.13 -18.38 -18.13
C ILE A 272 26.66 -16.96 -18.41
N SER A 273 27.01 -16.42 -19.58
CA SER A 273 26.48 -15.13 -20.02
C SER A 273 25.13 -15.26 -20.69
N ARG A 274 24.99 -16.28 -21.55
CA ARG A 274 23.74 -16.56 -22.27
C ARG A 274 23.37 -18.01 -22.12
N LEU A 275 22.13 -18.30 -21.73
CA LEU A 275 21.57 -19.65 -21.74
C LEU A 275 20.60 -19.79 -22.92
N THR A 276 20.96 -20.64 -23.88
CA THR A 276 20.07 -21.00 -24.99
C THR A 276 19.52 -22.41 -24.78
N ILE A 277 18.20 -22.54 -24.77
CA ILE A 277 17.50 -23.82 -24.61
C ILE A 277 16.74 -24.13 -25.91
N PRO A 278 17.19 -25.09 -26.73
CA PRO A 278 16.53 -25.47 -27.97
C PRO A 278 15.13 -26.06 -27.75
N SER A 279 14.34 -26.15 -28.82
CA SER A 279 12.97 -26.67 -28.73
C SER A 279 12.93 -28.10 -28.18
N ASN A 280 11.92 -28.40 -27.37
CA ASN A 280 11.75 -29.70 -26.70
C ASN A 280 12.90 -30.13 -25.76
N CYS A 281 13.80 -29.22 -25.38
CA CYS A 281 14.83 -29.49 -24.37
C CYS A 281 14.30 -29.19 -22.96
N PHE A 282 14.52 -30.13 -22.04
CA PHE A 282 14.25 -29.97 -20.62
C PHE A 282 15.56 -29.82 -19.83
N VAL A 283 15.78 -28.65 -19.25
CA VAL A 283 16.93 -28.35 -18.41
C VAL A 283 16.53 -28.41 -16.95
N TRP A 284 17.17 -29.29 -16.19
CA TRP A 284 16.96 -29.49 -14.77
C TRP A 284 18.15 -28.99 -13.96
N VAL A 285 17.98 -27.82 -13.34
CA VAL A 285 19.00 -27.15 -12.54
C VAL A 285 19.01 -27.71 -11.12
N THR A 286 20.16 -28.18 -10.66
CA THR A 286 20.37 -28.82 -9.34
C THR A 286 21.63 -28.30 -8.66
N GLY A 287 21.88 -28.79 -7.43
CA GLY A 287 23.07 -28.43 -6.66
C GLY A 287 23.11 -26.94 -6.29
N ILE A 288 21.94 -26.30 -6.23
CA ILE A 288 21.84 -24.87 -5.95
C ILE A 288 22.20 -24.64 -4.47
N PRO A 289 23.24 -23.83 -4.17
CA PRO A 289 23.52 -23.42 -2.81
C PRO A 289 22.34 -22.69 -2.17
N ILE A 290 22.31 -22.63 -0.85
CA ILE A 290 21.36 -21.77 -0.12
C ILE A 290 21.64 -20.32 -0.52
N ASP A 291 20.58 -19.58 -0.86
CA ASP A 291 20.62 -18.17 -1.29
C ASP A 291 21.52 -17.90 -2.50
N ALA A 292 21.53 -18.83 -3.46
CA ALA A 292 22.30 -18.65 -4.69
C ALA A 292 21.74 -17.52 -5.54
N VAL A 293 22.64 -16.64 -6.01
CA VAL A 293 22.34 -15.61 -7.00
C VAL A 293 23.02 -15.99 -8.31
N VAL A 294 22.22 -16.08 -9.37
CA VAL A 294 22.65 -16.39 -10.73
C VAL A 294 22.47 -15.14 -11.58
N HIS A 295 23.54 -14.71 -12.25
CA HIS A 295 23.50 -13.58 -13.19
C HIS A 295 23.64 -14.09 -14.62
N LEU A 296 22.75 -13.68 -15.51
CA LEU A 296 22.74 -14.01 -16.93
C LEU A 296 22.48 -12.72 -17.73
N ASP A 297 23.19 -12.52 -18.83
CA ASP A 297 22.83 -11.45 -19.79
C ASP A 297 21.51 -11.86 -20.49
N GLU A 298 21.37 -13.12 -20.86
CA GLU A 298 20.24 -13.55 -21.69
C GLU A 298 19.83 -15.00 -21.42
N ILE A 299 18.52 -15.22 -21.34
CA ILE A 299 17.92 -16.55 -21.50
C ILE A 299 17.06 -16.52 -22.77
N HIS A 300 17.37 -17.41 -23.71
CA HIS A 300 16.54 -17.63 -24.89
C HIS A 300 16.02 -19.08 -24.86
N MET A 301 14.71 -19.23 -24.79
CA MET A 301 14.01 -20.52 -24.74
C MET A 301 13.18 -20.69 -26.00
N ALA A 302 13.55 -21.65 -26.84
CA ALA A 302 12.79 -21.97 -28.03
C ALA A 302 11.51 -22.76 -27.69
N SER A 303 10.67 -23.01 -28.69
CA SER A 303 9.32 -23.57 -28.48
C SER A 303 9.33 -24.91 -27.71
N ASP A 304 8.42 -25.08 -26.75
CA ASP A 304 8.32 -26.24 -25.84
C ASP A 304 9.58 -26.52 -24.98
N ALA A 305 10.53 -25.57 -24.89
CA ALA A 305 11.66 -25.65 -23.98
C ALA A 305 11.23 -25.51 -22.51
N GLN A 306 11.93 -26.18 -21.61
CA GLN A 306 11.62 -26.13 -20.18
C GLN A 306 12.90 -25.92 -19.37
N LEU A 307 12.84 -25.00 -18.41
CA LEU A 307 13.90 -24.73 -17.45
C LEU A 307 13.32 -24.88 -16.05
N ALA A 308 13.81 -25.86 -15.29
CA ALA A 308 13.31 -26.18 -13.97
C ALA A 308 14.41 -26.03 -12.93
N PHE A 309 14.15 -25.23 -11.90
CA PHE A 309 15.02 -25.09 -10.73
C PHE A 309 14.61 -26.08 -9.65
N SER A 310 15.57 -26.85 -9.15
CA SER A 310 15.35 -27.85 -8.10
C SER A 310 16.46 -27.82 -7.05
N GLY A 311 16.05 -27.67 -5.79
CA GLY A 311 16.96 -27.59 -4.65
C GLY A 311 17.26 -26.16 -4.23
N GLY A 312 18.04 -26.02 -3.15
CA GLY A 312 18.21 -24.75 -2.44
C GLY A 312 16.95 -24.31 -1.69
N ASP A 313 17.14 -23.48 -0.67
CA ASP A 313 16.02 -22.85 0.06
C ASP A 313 15.49 -21.64 -0.73
N SER A 314 16.38 -20.90 -1.39
CA SER A 314 16.09 -19.72 -2.20
C SER A 314 17.06 -19.62 -3.37
N VAL A 315 16.56 -19.24 -4.54
CA VAL A 315 17.28 -19.01 -5.78
C VAL A 315 16.88 -17.63 -6.28
N THR A 316 17.87 -16.79 -6.55
CA THR A 316 17.67 -15.53 -7.24
C THR A 316 18.31 -15.58 -8.62
N VAL A 317 17.54 -15.29 -9.66
CA VAL A 317 18.03 -15.23 -11.04
C VAL A 317 17.89 -13.79 -11.51
N VAL A 318 19.00 -13.16 -11.88
CA VAL A 318 19.06 -11.82 -12.44
C VAL A 318 19.39 -11.95 -13.93
N ILE A 319 18.51 -11.45 -14.79
CA ILE A 319 18.53 -11.63 -16.23
C ILE A 319 18.38 -10.27 -16.90
N ASP A 320 19.16 -9.97 -17.94
CA ASP A 320 18.94 -8.73 -18.70
C ASP A 320 17.82 -8.94 -19.71
N LYS A 321 17.88 -10.03 -20.46
CA LYS A 321 16.89 -10.39 -21.49
C LYS A 321 16.33 -11.79 -21.30
N LEU A 322 15.01 -11.90 -21.24
CA LEU A 322 14.31 -13.17 -21.19
C LEU A 322 13.38 -13.29 -22.40
N ASP A 323 13.73 -14.17 -23.34
CA ASP A 323 12.95 -14.46 -24.53
C ASP A 323 12.41 -15.90 -24.47
N MET A 324 11.09 -16.03 -24.40
CA MET A 324 10.37 -17.28 -24.28
C MET A 324 9.44 -17.47 -25.49
N GLU A 325 9.80 -18.39 -26.40
CA GLU A 325 8.93 -18.82 -27.50
C GLU A 325 7.72 -19.64 -27.00
N THR A 326 6.83 -20.00 -27.94
CA THR A 326 5.59 -20.72 -27.69
C THR A 326 5.77 -21.92 -26.76
N ASN A 327 4.94 -22.02 -25.71
CA ASN A 327 4.98 -23.08 -24.69
C ASN A 327 6.29 -23.22 -23.90
N ALA A 328 7.22 -22.27 -23.96
CA ALA A 328 8.42 -22.31 -23.13
C ALA A 328 8.05 -22.10 -21.64
N ILE A 329 8.69 -22.85 -20.72
CA ILE A 329 8.33 -22.82 -19.29
C ILE A 329 9.54 -22.66 -18.41
N ILE A 330 9.49 -21.67 -17.53
CA ILE A 330 10.39 -21.60 -16.37
C ILE A 330 9.64 -22.06 -15.13
N ALA A 331 10.17 -23.07 -14.45
CA ALA A 331 9.50 -23.70 -13.33
C ALA A 331 10.38 -23.70 -12.07
N ASN A 332 9.76 -23.38 -10.93
CA ASN A 332 10.26 -23.82 -9.65
C ASN A 332 9.69 -25.22 -9.36
N SER A 333 10.52 -26.25 -9.47
CA SER A 333 10.02 -27.63 -9.50
C SER A 333 9.84 -28.29 -8.13
N THR A 334 10.27 -27.66 -7.03
CA THR A 334 10.12 -28.24 -5.69
C THR A 334 9.16 -27.43 -4.83
N THR A 335 8.62 -28.05 -3.79
CA THR A 335 7.65 -27.39 -2.90
C THR A 335 8.28 -26.37 -1.96
N ASN A 336 9.61 -26.37 -1.81
CA ASN A 336 10.27 -25.63 -0.72
C ASN A 336 11.15 -24.49 -1.22
N THR A 337 11.73 -24.62 -2.41
CA THR A 337 12.57 -23.58 -3.01
C THR A 337 11.75 -22.31 -3.22
N ARG A 338 12.33 -21.15 -2.94
CA ARG A 338 11.83 -19.85 -3.41
C ARG A 338 12.59 -19.47 -4.68
N LEU A 339 11.88 -19.05 -5.72
CA LEU A 339 12.48 -18.54 -6.95
C LEU A 339 12.12 -17.07 -7.10
N ALA A 340 13.12 -16.20 -7.03
CA ALA A 340 13.00 -14.79 -7.36
C ALA A 340 13.70 -14.53 -8.69
N MET A 341 13.00 -13.91 -9.64
CA MET A 341 13.54 -13.56 -10.96
C MET A 341 13.53 -12.05 -11.12
N TYR A 342 14.64 -11.46 -11.53
CA TYR A 342 14.76 -10.05 -11.88
C TYR A 342 15.06 -9.95 -13.37
N VAL A 343 14.20 -9.29 -14.13
CA VAL A 343 14.38 -9.03 -15.58
C VAL A 343 14.62 -7.54 -15.78
N ARG A 344 15.79 -7.16 -16.30
CA ARG A 344 16.27 -5.76 -16.29
C ARG A 344 15.98 -4.97 -17.57
N GLU A 345 16.05 -5.61 -18.74
CA GLU A 345 15.95 -4.90 -20.02
C GLU A 345 14.73 -5.34 -20.84
N ASP A 346 14.62 -6.64 -21.15
CA ASP A 346 13.65 -7.13 -22.14
C ASP A 346 13.00 -8.43 -21.68
N LEU A 347 11.67 -8.47 -21.68
CA LEU A 347 10.86 -9.63 -21.32
C LEU A 347 9.87 -9.92 -22.45
N GLU A 348 10.14 -10.98 -23.21
CA GLU A 348 9.25 -11.46 -24.27
C GLU A 348 8.68 -12.84 -23.89
N ILE A 349 7.36 -12.92 -23.70
CA ILE A 349 6.63 -14.16 -23.39
C ILE A 349 5.61 -14.41 -24.50
N ARG A 350 5.86 -15.40 -25.36
CA ARG A 350 4.97 -15.76 -26.47
C ARG A 350 3.87 -16.75 -26.05
N ASP A 351 2.94 -17.01 -26.96
CA ASP A 351 1.75 -17.84 -26.72
C ASP A 351 2.02 -19.15 -25.95
N GLY A 352 1.34 -19.33 -24.81
CA GLY A 352 1.43 -20.53 -23.98
C GLY A 352 2.74 -20.68 -23.21
N ALA A 353 3.70 -19.76 -23.38
CA ALA A 353 4.86 -19.66 -22.53
C ALA A 353 4.49 -19.07 -21.18
N GLY A 354 5.27 -19.37 -20.15
CA GLY A 354 5.06 -18.75 -18.84
C GLY A 354 5.80 -19.43 -17.71
N PHE A 355 5.28 -19.21 -16.50
CA PHE A 355 5.92 -19.64 -15.27
C PHE A 355 5.09 -20.70 -14.55
N ALA A 356 5.78 -21.69 -13.97
CA ALA A 356 5.16 -22.71 -13.15
C ALA A 356 5.78 -22.73 -11.75
N ASN A 357 4.94 -22.79 -10.72
CA ASN A 357 5.39 -22.88 -9.35
C ASN A 357 4.86 -24.17 -8.71
N GLY A 358 5.73 -25.18 -8.63
CA GLY A 358 5.40 -26.51 -8.13
C GLY A 358 4.97 -26.56 -6.66
N SER A 359 5.25 -25.51 -5.88
CA SER A 359 4.76 -25.39 -4.50
C SER A 359 3.29 -24.99 -4.41
N ARG A 360 2.75 -24.34 -5.46
CA ARG A 360 1.44 -23.68 -5.47
C ARG A 360 1.24 -22.62 -4.38
N ALA A 361 2.32 -22.18 -3.73
CA ALA A 361 2.33 -21.09 -2.78
C ALA A 361 2.92 -19.85 -3.50
N PRO A 362 2.13 -18.78 -3.74
CA PRO A 362 2.58 -17.57 -4.43
C PRO A 362 3.82 -16.95 -3.80
N ASP A 363 3.96 -17.10 -2.49
CA ASP A 363 5.10 -16.73 -1.65
C ASP A 363 6.45 -17.39 -2.07
N LYS A 364 6.42 -18.39 -2.97
CA LYS A 364 7.58 -19.14 -3.48
C LYS A 364 8.03 -18.78 -4.89
N PHE A 365 7.31 -17.92 -5.59
CA PHE A 365 7.72 -17.43 -6.91
C PHE A 365 7.48 -15.93 -6.99
N ALA A 366 8.54 -15.17 -7.30
CA ALA A 366 8.47 -13.74 -7.49
C ALA A 366 9.11 -13.35 -8.82
N LEU A 367 8.41 -12.56 -9.63
CA LEU A 367 8.92 -11.95 -10.85
C LEU A 367 9.02 -10.44 -10.63
N TYR A 368 10.22 -9.90 -10.77
CA TYR A 368 10.53 -8.48 -10.71
C TYR A 368 10.94 -8.02 -12.10
N VAL A 369 10.29 -6.99 -12.64
CA VAL A 369 10.57 -6.45 -13.99
C VAL A 369 10.93 -4.98 -13.86
N GLU A 370 12.17 -4.62 -14.22
CA GLU A 370 12.70 -3.27 -14.12
C GLU A 370 12.44 -2.49 -15.42
N GLY A 371 12.13 -1.20 -15.30
CA GLY A 371 11.92 -0.33 -16.45
C GLY A 371 10.54 -0.44 -17.11
N GLU A 372 10.34 0.40 -18.12
CA GLU A 372 9.15 0.41 -18.96
C GLU A 372 9.19 -0.76 -19.94
N GLN A 373 8.32 -1.75 -19.73
CA GLN A 373 8.17 -2.94 -20.57
C GLN A 373 6.67 -3.24 -20.76
N GLU A 374 6.33 -4.02 -21.79
CA GLU A 374 4.99 -4.52 -22.03
C GLU A 374 5.09 -6.04 -22.17
N PHE A 375 4.35 -6.79 -21.35
CA PHE A 375 4.38 -8.25 -21.43
C PHE A 375 3.08 -8.91 -20.99
N ASP A 376 2.82 -10.08 -21.57
CA ASP A 376 1.65 -10.89 -21.29
C ASP A 376 2.00 -12.07 -20.38
N LEU A 377 1.23 -12.25 -19.31
CA LEU A 377 1.28 -13.43 -18.47
C LEU A 377 0.14 -14.36 -18.83
N ARG A 378 0.50 -15.54 -19.33
CA ARG A 378 -0.43 -16.58 -19.75
C ARG A 378 -0.20 -17.87 -18.97
N GLY A 379 -1.19 -18.75 -18.98
CA GLY A 379 -1.07 -20.10 -18.45
C GLY A 379 -0.04 -20.92 -19.23
N ALA A 380 0.79 -21.69 -18.53
CA ALA A 380 1.84 -22.52 -19.09
C ALA A 380 1.51 -24.03 -19.04
N THR A 381 1.95 -24.84 -20.02
CA THR A 381 1.62 -26.29 -20.06
C THR A 381 2.74 -27.13 -19.47
N TRP A 382 2.73 -27.40 -18.18
CA TRP A 382 3.78 -28.24 -17.59
C TRP A 382 3.40 -29.72 -17.64
N TRP A 383 4.23 -30.54 -18.28
CA TRP A 383 4.00 -31.99 -18.47
C TRP A 383 2.65 -32.33 -19.10
N GLY A 384 2.20 -31.51 -20.06
CA GLY A 384 0.91 -31.70 -20.73
C GLY A 384 -0.30 -31.36 -19.86
N SER A 385 -0.09 -30.81 -18.65
CA SER A 385 -1.15 -30.34 -17.77
C SER A 385 -1.16 -28.81 -17.74
N PRO A 386 -2.32 -28.18 -17.96
CA PRO A 386 -2.53 -26.77 -17.67
C PRO A 386 -1.97 -26.39 -16.29
N GLN A 387 -1.13 -25.36 -16.23
CA GLN A 387 -0.70 -24.76 -14.97
C GLN A 387 -1.37 -23.41 -14.79
N HIS A 388 -1.97 -23.25 -13.62
CA HIS A 388 -2.31 -21.93 -13.09
C HIS A 388 -1.02 -21.23 -12.65
N PHE A 389 -1.03 -19.90 -12.68
CA PHE A 389 0.08 -19.12 -12.16
C PHE A 389 -0.03 -19.05 -10.62
N TYR A 390 1.05 -19.37 -9.91
CA TYR A 390 1.13 -19.16 -8.45
C TYR A 390 2.37 -18.33 -8.16
N GLY A 391 2.21 -17.04 -7.90
CA GLY A 391 3.36 -16.15 -7.73
C GLY A 391 2.99 -14.71 -7.46
N VAL A 392 4.01 -13.90 -7.24
CA VAL A 392 3.88 -12.44 -7.19
C VAL A 392 4.60 -11.81 -8.37
N VAL A 393 4.04 -10.72 -8.90
CA VAL A 393 4.62 -9.95 -9.99
C VAL A 393 4.76 -8.50 -9.54
N TYR A 394 5.97 -7.97 -9.68
CA TYR A 394 6.30 -6.58 -9.35
C TYR A 394 6.99 -5.91 -10.54
N ALA A 395 6.24 -5.11 -11.27
CA ALA A 395 6.65 -4.45 -12.50
C ALA A 395 6.15 -2.99 -12.51
N PRO A 396 6.54 -2.16 -11.52
CA PRO A 396 5.90 -0.88 -11.21
C PRO A 396 5.93 0.15 -12.36
N GLU A 397 6.81 -0.04 -13.35
CA GLU A 397 6.97 0.84 -14.52
C GLU A 397 6.47 0.18 -15.82
N SER A 398 6.03 -1.07 -15.76
CA SER A 398 5.65 -1.87 -16.93
C SER A 398 4.13 -2.04 -17.05
N ASP A 399 3.65 -2.19 -18.28
CA ASP A 399 2.27 -2.52 -18.59
C ASP A 399 2.15 -4.05 -18.66
N VAL A 400 1.21 -4.62 -17.90
CA VAL A 400 1.11 -6.08 -17.72
C VAL A 400 -0.29 -6.55 -18.07
N THR A 401 -0.37 -7.44 -19.06
CA THR A 401 -1.61 -8.11 -19.45
C THR A 401 -1.64 -9.51 -18.86
N LEU A 402 -2.77 -9.92 -18.31
CA LEU A 402 -3.01 -11.28 -17.83
C LEU A 402 -4.09 -11.91 -18.69
N ASP A 403 -3.72 -12.88 -19.51
CA ASP A 403 -4.66 -13.53 -20.41
C ASP A 403 -5.20 -14.84 -19.82
N ALA A 404 -6.53 -14.96 -19.82
CA ALA A 404 -7.22 -16.24 -19.64
C ALA A 404 -6.99 -17.19 -20.83
N GLU A 405 -6.39 -16.71 -21.94
CA GLU A 405 -5.97 -17.52 -23.07
C GLU A 405 -4.79 -18.42 -22.71
N GLY A 406 -5.10 -19.62 -22.19
CA GLY A 406 -4.15 -20.70 -22.01
C GLY A 406 -4.75 -22.01 -22.47
N PHE A 407 -3.96 -22.74 -23.26
CA PHE A 407 -4.18 -24.09 -23.74
C PHE A 407 -5.10 -24.23 -24.96
N GLY A 408 -4.58 -24.96 -25.96
CA GLY A 408 -5.30 -25.34 -27.18
C GLY A 408 -6.68 -25.90 -26.87
N SER A 409 -7.60 -25.68 -27.82
CA SER A 409 -9.07 -25.87 -27.88
C SER A 409 -9.76 -27.02 -27.09
N GLY A 410 -9.34 -27.34 -25.87
CA GLY A 410 -9.73 -28.57 -25.18
C GLY A 410 -9.64 -28.54 -23.65
N ASN A 411 -8.99 -27.55 -23.04
CA ASN A 411 -9.13 -27.35 -21.60
C ASN A 411 -10.39 -26.50 -21.30
N PRO A 412 -11.37 -27.04 -20.56
CA PRO A 412 -12.55 -26.26 -20.16
C PRO A 412 -12.23 -25.22 -19.09
N ASP A 413 -11.19 -25.43 -18.28
CA ASP A 413 -10.91 -24.58 -17.13
C ASP A 413 -10.13 -23.32 -17.56
N PRO A 414 -10.55 -22.12 -17.12
CA PRO A 414 -9.82 -20.88 -17.38
C PRO A 414 -8.45 -20.92 -16.70
N ASN A 415 -7.49 -20.14 -17.21
CA ASN A 415 -6.30 -19.84 -16.43
C ASN A 415 -6.73 -19.13 -15.15
N GLU A 416 -6.13 -19.53 -14.03
CA GLU A 416 -6.36 -18.90 -12.75
C GLU A 416 -5.01 -18.34 -12.28
N PHE A 417 -5.07 -17.20 -11.61
CA PHE A 417 -3.91 -16.46 -11.15
C PHE A 417 -3.95 -16.37 -9.64
N PHE A 418 -3.02 -17.05 -8.97
CA PHE A 418 -2.93 -17.08 -7.53
C PHE A 418 -1.76 -16.20 -7.08
N GLY A 419 -2.04 -15.14 -6.33
CA GLY A 419 -1.02 -14.26 -5.75
C GLY A 419 -1.34 -12.77 -5.84
N SER A 420 -0.35 -11.96 -6.20
CA SER A 420 -0.45 -10.50 -6.18
C SER A 420 0.28 -9.90 -7.38
N PHE A 421 -0.35 -8.92 -8.02
CA PHE A 421 0.16 -8.23 -9.20
C PHE A 421 0.29 -6.74 -8.91
N VAL A 422 1.47 -6.19 -9.16
CA VAL A 422 1.76 -4.76 -9.02
C VAL A 422 2.42 -4.32 -10.32
N ALA A 423 1.77 -3.42 -11.06
CA ALA A 423 2.29 -2.91 -12.32
C ALA A 423 1.96 -1.41 -12.52
N LYS A 424 2.41 -0.83 -13.64
CA LYS A 424 1.99 0.52 -14.03
C LYS A 424 0.54 0.50 -14.51
N GLU A 425 0.26 -0.28 -15.54
CA GLU A 425 -1.09 -0.62 -16.00
C GLU A 425 -1.29 -2.13 -15.87
N LEU A 426 -2.45 -2.54 -15.35
CA LEU A 426 -2.84 -3.95 -15.27
C LEU A 426 -4.09 -4.18 -16.11
N GLU A 427 -3.99 -5.05 -17.10
CA GLU A 427 -5.11 -5.50 -17.89
C GLU A 427 -5.38 -6.98 -17.66
N PHE A 428 -6.62 -7.32 -17.33
CA PHE A 428 -7.08 -8.68 -17.11
C PHE A 428 -7.99 -9.07 -18.27
N HIS A 429 -7.47 -9.93 -19.14
CA HIS A 429 -8.14 -10.35 -20.37
C HIS A 429 -8.85 -11.70 -20.19
N GLY A 430 -10.18 -11.70 -20.18
CA GLY A 430 -10.98 -12.93 -20.24
C GLY A 430 -11.09 -13.45 -21.67
N ARG A 431 -11.69 -14.64 -21.84
CA ARG A 431 -11.86 -15.24 -23.16
C ARG A 431 -13.30 -15.59 -23.48
N ILE A 432 -13.78 -15.14 -24.64
CA ILE A 432 -15.08 -15.53 -25.18
C ILE A 432 -14.87 -16.49 -26.35
N GLU A 433 -15.10 -17.79 -26.11
CA GLU A 433 -15.10 -18.83 -27.15
C GLU A 433 -16.53 -19.20 -27.54
N GLY A 434 -17.09 -18.49 -28.52
CA GLY A 434 -18.45 -18.73 -29.00
C GLY A 434 -19.49 -18.29 -27.97
N THR A 435 -20.10 -19.25 -27.26
CA THR A 435 -21.05 -18.98 -26.16
C THR A 435 -20.47 -19.30 -24.78
N ILE A 436 -19.20 -19.73 -24.72
CA ILE A 436 -18.52 -20.07 -23.48
C ILE A 436 -17.67 -18.86 -23.10
N ASN A 437 -18.09 -18.18 -22.03
CA ASN A 437 -17.27 -17.19 -21.37
C ASN A 437 -16.32 -17.91 -20.38
N LYS A 438 -15.04 -17.61 -20.49
CA LYS A 438 -13.98 -17.99 -19.56
C LYS A 438 -13.49 -16.71 -18.87
N PRO A 439 -14.13 -16.29 -17.76
CA PRO A 439 -13.71 -15.11 -17.04
C PRO A 439 -12.34 -15.35 -16.40
N ILE A 440 -11.58 -14.27 -16.26
CA ILE A 440 -10.31 -14.30 -15.54
C ILE A 440 -10.57 -14.44 -14.03
N ARG A 441 -9.72 -15.22 -13.36
CA ARG A 441 -9.82 -15.44 -11.92
C ARG A 441 -8.51 -15.11 -11.23
N VAL A 442 -8.58 -14.22 -10.25
CA VAL A 442 -7.46 -13.77 -9.44
C VAL A 442 -7.74 -14.12 -7.97
N HIS A 443 -6.86 -14.91 -7.39
CA HIS A 443 -6.96 -15.44 -6.04
C HIS A 443 -5.80 -14.89 -5.20
N TYR A 444 -6.08 -13.91 -4.36
CA TYR A 444 -5.09 -13.30 -3.48
C TYR A 444 -4.72 -14.24 -2.33
N ASP A 445 -3.44 -14.54 -2.14
CA ASP A 445 -2.98 -15.37 -1.01
C ASP A 445 -2.75 -14.52 0.23
N ARG A 446 -3.53 -14.77 1.29
CA ARG A 446 -3.41 -14.06 2.57
C ARG A 446 -2.04 -14.19 3.22
N ASN A 447 -1.28 -15.24 2.91
CA ASN A 447 0.06 -15.42 3.46
C ASN A 447 1.05 -14.35 2.99
N LEU A 448 0.75 -13.65 1.90
CA LEU A 448 1.51 -12.50 1.43
C LEU A 448 1.46 -11.32 2.43
N LEU A 449 0.43 -11.24 3.27
CA LEU A 449 0.35 -10.23 4.33
C LEU A 449 1.42 -10.40 5.43
N ASN A 450 1.95 -11.61 5.56
CA ASN A 450 2.96 -11.94 6.58
C ASN A 450 4.38 -12.03 6.00
N GLN A 451 4.57 -11.69 4.72
CA GLN A 451 5.90 -11.72 4.13
C GLN A 451 6.69 -10.46 4.48
N ASP A 452 7.81 -10.65 5.17
CA ASP A 452 8.78 -9.60 5.53
C ASP A 452 9.58 -9.04 4.33
N GLY A 453 9.30 -9.52 3.10
CA GLY A 453 10.25 -9.51 1.97
C GLY A 453 10.34 -8.25 1.12
N ALA A 454 9.37 -7.34 1.21
CA ALA A 454 9.44 -6.02 0.59
C ALA A 454 8.38 -5.16 1.27
N LEU A 455 8.82 -4.17 2.03
CA LEU A 455 7.96 -3.41 2.93
C LEU A 455 7.75 -2.00 2.35
N VAL A 456 6.48 -1.64 2.16
CA VAL A 456 5.97 -0.31 1.83
C VAL A 456 5.56 0.35 3.15
N PRO A 457 5.88 1.62 3.40
CA PRO A 457 5.58 2.24 4.69
C PRO A 457 4.07 2.46 4.87
N ALA A 458 3.54 2.10 6.04
CA ALA A 458 2.25 2.54 6.56
C ALA A 458 2.45 3.20 7.93
N ILE A 459 1.44 3.88 8.48
CA ILE A 459 1.58 4.62 9.73
C ILE A 459 0.56 4.15 10.77
N ARG A 460 1.01 3.86 11.99
CA ARG A 460 0.17 3.64 13.18
C ARG A 460 0.46 4.67 14.27
N TYR A 461 -0.60 5.07 14.95
CA TYR A 461 -0.58 6.15 15.94
C TYR A 461 -0.43 5.63 17.38
N TRP A 462 0.51 6.18 18.15
CA TRP A 462 0.74 5.84 19.56
C TRP A 462 0.65 7.07 20.49
N GLY A 463 -0.57 7.54 20.72
CA GLY A 463 -0.92 8.41 21.86
C GLY A 463 -0.35 9.84 21.87
N ILE A 464 -1.03 10.74 22.59
CA ILE A 464 -0.54 12.10 22.89
C ILE A 464 0.06 12.06 24.29
N LYS A 465 1.31 12.53 24.44
CA LYS A 465 1.89 12.76 25.76
C LYS A 465 2.11 14.26 25.95
N PRO A 466 1.71 14.86 27.08
CA PRO A 466 2.15 16.20 27.40
C PRO A 466 3.68 16.21 27.54
N PRO A 467 4.38 17.24 27.03
CA PRO A 467 5.83 17.34 27.15
C PRO A 467 6.22 17.24 28.63
N GLN A 468 7.25 16.44 28.91
CA GLN A 468 7.82 16.45 30.26
C GLN A 468 8.59 17.76 30.41
N ASP A 469 8.21 18.57 31.41
CA ASP A 469 8.91 19.81 31.73
C ASP A 469 10.44 19.54 31.82
N PRO A 470 11.28 20.37 31.18
CA PRO A 470 12.73 20.20 31.17
C PRO A 470 13.39 20.36 32.55
#